data_AF-W2N9V7-F1
#
_entry.id   AF-W2N9V7-F1
#
_cell.length_a   1.000
_cell.length_b   1.000
_cell.length_c   1.000
_cell.angle_alpha   90.00
_cell.angle_beta   90.00
_cell.angle_gamma   90.00
#
_symmetry.space_group_name_H-M   'P 1'
#
loop_
_entity.id
_entity.type
_entity.pdbx_description
1 polymer ?
#
loop_
_entity_poly.entity_id
_entity_poly.type
_entity_poly.pdbx_seq_one_letter_code
_entity_poly.pdbx_strand_id
1 'polypeptide(L)' 'MVAARASQAEVLVVELAVEGMMCMKNCGNTVQSALRSVDGVADAVVDFEKHSAH' A
#
# COMPACT_ATOMS: atom_id res chain seq x y z
N MET A 1 -26.89 24.69 -14.59
CA MET A 1 -25.49 25.17 -14.60
C MET A 1 -24.56 24.00 -14.30
N VAL A 2 -23.27 24.13 -14.63
CA VAL A 2 -22.35 23.03 -14.99
C VAL A 2 -21.09 23.09 -14.11
N ALA A 3 -20.45 21.99 -13.67
CA ALA A 3 -20.84 20.57 -13.55
C ALA A 3 -19.75 19.85 -12.67
N ALA A 4 -19.46 18.57 -12.94
CA ALA A 4 -18.48 17.71 -12.23
C ALA A 4 -18.93 17.28 -10.81
N ARG A 5 -18.61 16.08 -10.31
CA ARG A 5 -17.33 15.37 -10.41
C ARG A 5 -17.45 13.95 -11.00
N ALA A 6 -16.74 13.73 -12.11
CA ALA A 6 -16.24 12.41 -12.44
C ALA A 6 -15.15 11.99 -11.45
N SER A 7 -14.84 10.69 -11.39
CA SER A 7 -13.72 10.09 -10.66
C SER A 7 -13.60 10.53 -9.19
N GLN A 8 -14.40 9.92 -8.31
CA GLN A 8 -13.77 9.38 -7.12
C GLN A 8 -12.78 8.34 -7.63
N ALA A 9 -11.48 8.59 -7.46
CA ALA A 9 -10.52 7.49 -7.48
C ALA A 9 -10.90 6.63 -6.29
N GLU A 10 -11.45 5.45 -6.53
CA GLU A 10 -11.82 4.51 -5.48
C GLU A 10 -10.53 3.92 -4.93
N VAL A 11 -9.91 4.64 -3.99
CA VAL A 11 -8.67 4.22 -3.33
C VAL A 11 -9.03 3.06 -2.39
N LEU A 12 -9.05 1.87 -2.96
CA LEU A 12 -9.24 0.62 -2.24
C LEU A 12 -8.03 0.36 -1.35
N VAL A 13 -8.16 0.72 -0.08
CA VAL A 13 -7.22 0.33 0.96
C VAL A 13 -7.42 -1.16 1.24
N VAL A 14 -6.42 -1.97 0.91
CA VAL A 14 -6.44 -3.42 1.06
C VAL A 14 -5.35 -3.81 2.06
N GLU A 15 -5.72 -4.35 3.22
CA GLU A 15 -4.75 -4.94 4.14
C GLU A 15 -4.27 -6.28 3.58
N LEU A 16 -3.03 -6.33 3.10
CA LEU A 16 -2.33 -7.55 2.70
C LEU A 16 -1.51 -8.09 3.86
N ALA A 17 -1.67 -9.37 4.21
CA ALA A 17 -0.78 -10.04 5.15
C ALA A 17 0.59 -10.30 4.48
N VAL A 18 1.68 -9.89 5.14
CA VAL A 18 3.04 -10.00 4.60
C VAL A 18 3.85 -10.98 5.44
N GLU A 19 3.95 -12.21 4.96
CA GLU A 19 4.77 -13.26 5.55
C GLU A 19 6.26 -13.11 5.20
N GLY A 20 7.14 -13.73 5.99
CA GLY A 20 8.59 -13.77 5.69
C GLY A 20 9.39 -12.49 5.98
N MET A 21 8.76 -11.40 6.42
CA MET A 21 9.51 -10.24 6.93
C MET A 21 10.23 -10.59 8.23
N MET A 22 11.56 -10.74 8.17
CA MET A 22 12.38 -10.96 9.37
C MET A 22 12.71 -9.67 10.12
N CYS A 23 12.66 -8.51 9.44
CA CYS A 23 12.86 -7.20 10.07
C CYS A 23 12.24 -6.06 9.26
N MET A 24 11.70 -5.05 9.95
CA MET A 24 11.15 -3.85 9.32
C MET A 24 12.22 -3.03 8.57
N LYS A 25 13.45 -2.98 9.11
CA LYS A 25 14.54 -2.12 8.62
C LYS A 25 15.01 -2.43 7.20
N ASN A 26 15.00 -3.70 6.79
CA ASN A 26 15.48 -4.13 5.47
C ASN A 26 14.38 -4.82 4.66
N CYS A 27 13.73 -5.83 5.23
CA CYS A 27 12.63 -6.54 4.54
C CYS A 27 11.41 -5.64 4.38
N GLY A 28 10.98 -4.97 5.45
CA GLY A 28 9.82 -4.06 5.42
C GLY A 28 9.95 -2.93 4.41
N ASN A 29 11.11 -2.25 4.39
CA ASN A 29 11.40 -1.20 3.40
C ASN A 29 11.41 -1.75 1.95
N THR A 30 12.01 -2.92 1.73
CA THR A 30 12.01 -3.58 0.41
C THR A 30 10.60 -3.92 -0.06
N VAL A 31 9.74 -4.47 0.82
CA VAL A 31 8.33 -4.76 0.52
C VAL A 31 7.56 -3.46 0.25
N GLN A 32 7.72 -2.43 1.08
CA GLN A 32 7.04 -1.15 0.90
C GLN A 32 7.40 -0.49 -0.43
N SER A 33 8.69 -0.49 -0.79
CA SER A 33 9.17 0.07 -2.05
C SER A 33 8.71 -0.75 -3.26
N ALA A 34 8.66 -2.08 -3.14
CA ALA A 34 8.09 -2.95 -4.16
C ALA A 34 6.59 -2.68 -4.38
N LEU A 35 5.79 -2.56 -3.32
CA LEU A 35 4.37 -2.22 -3.40
C LEU A 35 4.15 -0.84 -4.04
N ARG A 36 4.92 0.19 -3.64
CA ARG A 36 4.91 1.52 -4.26
C ARG A 36 5.33 1.53 -5.73
N SER A 37 5.99 0.48 -6.20
CA SER A 37 6.42 0.32 -7.60
C SER A 37 5.39 -0.44 -8.45
N VAL A 38 4.26 -0.89 -7.88
CA VAL A 38 3.18 -1.55 -8.62
C VAL A 38 2.27 -0.49 -9.25
N ASP A 39 2.07 -0.58 -10.57
CA ASP A 39 1.14 0.29 -11.30
C ASP A 39 -0.29 0.21 -10.71
N GLY A 40 -0.78 1.36 -10.23
CA GLY A 40 -2.10 1.50 -9.60
C GLY A 40 -2.08 1.67 -8.07
N VAL A 41 -0.94 1.48 -7.40
CA VAL A 41 -0.81 1.74 -5.96
C VAL A 41 -0.63 3.24 -5.71
N ALA A 42 -1.58 3.85 -5.00
CA ALA A 42 -1.58 5.29 -4.71
C ALA A 42 -0.65 5.67 -3.56
N ASP A 43 -0.63 4.84 -2.50
CA ASP A 43 0.37 4.84 -1.43
C ASP A 43 0.50 3.39 -0.92
N ALA A 44 1.60 3.08 -0.23
CA ALA A 44 1.71 1.81 0.50
C ALA A 44 2.49 2.00 1.81
N VAL A 45 1.95 1.47 2.89
CA VAL A 45 2.52 1.46 4.24
C VAL A 45 2.63 0.01 4.69
N VAL A 46 3.72 -0.34 5.37
CA VAL A 46 3.97 -1.70 5.88
C VAL A 46 4.12 -1.65 7.39
N ASP A 47 3.21 -2.31 8.10
CA ASP A 47 3.16 -2.44 9.55
C ASP A 47 3.79 -3.77 9.99
N PHE A 48 5.03 -3.72 10.48
CA PHE A 48 5.75 -4.92 10.93
C PHE A 48 5.13 -5.54 12.20
N GLU A 49 4.61 -4.74 13.13
CA GLU A 49 3.99 -5.26 14.36
C GLU A 49 2.72 -6.07 14.09
N LYS A 50 2.00 -5.77 12.99
CA LYS A 50 0.81 -6.51 12.56
C LYS A 50 1.09 -7.53 11.46
N HIS A 51 2.30 -7.54 10.91
CA HIS A 51 2.66 -8.28 9.70
C HIS A 51 1.70 -7.98 8.52
N SER A 52 1.25 -6.72 8.38
CA SER A 52 0.33 -6.29 7.32
C SER A 52 0.85 -5.09 6.54
N ALA A 53 0.25 -4.83 5.37
CA ALA A 53 0.52 -3.67 4.53
C ALA A 53 -0.79 -3.14 3.92
N HIS A 54 -0.92 -1.82 3.76
CA HIS A 54 -2.11 -1.14 3.24
C HIS A 54 -1.77 0.07 2.37
#